data_AF-A0A380NWS5-F1
#
_entry.id   AF-A0A380NWS5-F1
#
_cell.length_a   1.000
_cell.length_b   1.000
_cell.length_c   1.000
_cell.angle_alpha   90.00
_cell.angle_beta   90.00
_cell.angle_gamma   90.00
#
_symmetry.space_group_name_H-M   'P 1'
#
loop_
_entity.id
_entity.type
_entity.pdbx_description
1 polymer ?
#
loop_
_entity_poly.entity_id
_entity_poly.type
_entity_poly.pdbx_seq_one_letter_code
_entity_poly.pdbx_strand_id
1 'polypeptide(L)'
;MNKVLKASMAIAATGLVGFGLAMSNVSADSYKSELKHKGELTVGLEGTYAPFSYKDKHGKLVGYDVEVAKAVAKKLDLKPVLFKQV
;
A
#
# COMPACT_ATOMS: atom_id res chain seq x y z
N MET A 1 -43.74 -5.35 -44.55
CA MET A 1 -43.00 -4.15 -44.12
C MET A 1 -43.15 -3.97 -42.60
N ASN A 2 -42.61 -4.89 -41.77
CA ASN A 2 -42.97 -4.93 -40.33
C ASN A 2 -41.93 -5.59 -39.40
N LYS A 3 -40.81 -6.12 -39.90
CA LYS A 3 -39.84 -6.85 -39.04
C LYS A 3 -38.62 -6.02 -38.63
N VAL A 4 -38.35 -4.91 -39.31
CA VAL A 4 -37.15 -4.09 -39.09
C VAL A 4 -37.33 -3.04 -37.97
N LEU A 5 -38.59 -2.70 -37.63
CA LEU A 5 -38.89 -1.64 -36.66
C LEU A 5 -38.84 -2.10 -35.19
N LYS A 6 -38.82 -3.41 -34.91
CA LYS A 6 -38.72 -3.94 -33.54
C LYS A 6 -37.27 -4.11 -33.05
N ALA A 7 -36.28 -3.95 -33.93
CA ALA A 7 -34.87 -4.19 -33.59
C ALA A 7 -34.15 -2.97 -32.99
N SER A 8 -34.74 -1.77 -33.08
CA SER A 8 -34.07 -0.53 -32.63
C SER A 8 -34.31 -0.17 -31.16
N MET A 9 -35.22 -0.87 -30.46
CA MET A 9 -35.58 -0.60 -29.06
C MET A 9 -35.12 -1.71 -28.11
N ALA A 10 -34.01 -2.37 -28.43
CA ALA A 10 -33.31 -3.29 -27.51
C ALA A 10 -31.82 -2.95 -27.34
N ILE A 11 -31.32 -1.91 -28.03
CA ILE A 11 -29.89 -1.51 -27.99
C ILE A 11 -29.68 -0.23 -27.16
N ALA A 12 -30.75 0.44 -26.73
CA ALA A 12 -30.66 1.62 -25.86
C ALA A 12 -30.63 1.29 -24.35
N ALA A 13 -30.89 0.04 -23.96
CA ALA A 13 -30.88 -0.38 -22.54
C ALA A 13 -29.56 -1.04 -22.09
N THR A 14 -28.67 -1.40 -23.02
CA THR A 14 -27.38 -2.04 -22.74
C THR A 14 -26.19 -1.09 -22.82
N GLY A 15 -26.38 0.15 -23.30
CA GLY A 15 -25.30 1.15 -23.38
C GLY A 15 -24.93 1.81 -22.05
N LEU A 16 -25.85 1.84 -21.08
CA LEU A 16 -25.60 2.49 -19.77
C LEU A 16 -24.99 1.55 -18.71
N VAL A 17 -24.96 0.23 -18.97
CA VAL A 17 -24.32 -0.75 -18.06
C VAL A 17 -22.81 -0.83 -18.30
N GLY A 18 -22.32 -0.39 -19.46
CA GLY A 18 -20.90 -0.46 -19.82
C GLY A 18 -20.01 0.65 -19.26
N PHE A 19 -20.58 1.80 -18.83
CA PHE A 19 -19.78 2.95 -18.38
C PHE A 19 -19.61 3.06 -16.86
N GLY A 20 -20.41 2.33 -16.07
CA GLY A 20 -20.31 2.34 -14.60
C GLY A 20 -19.26 1.40 -14.00
N LEU A 21 -18.73 0.45 -14.79
CA LEU A 21 -17.84 -0.62 -14.30
C LEU A 21 -16.35 -0.34 -14.48
N ALA A 22 -15.97 0.81 -15.03
CA ALA A 22 -14.56 1.24 -15.14
C ALA A 22 -14.09 2.05 -13.91
N MET A 23 -14.80 1.96 -12.79
CA MET A 23 -14.29 2.45 -11.51
C MET A 23 -13.30 1.40 -10.98
N SER A 24 -12.04 1.56 -11.37
CA SER A 24 -10.92 0.81 -10.83
C SER A 24 -11.02 0.76 -9.30
N ASN A 25 -11.18 -0.43 -8.74
CA ASN A 25 -11.05 -0.67 -7.31
C ASN A 25 -9.64 -0.24 -6.90
N VAL A 26 -9.49 0.99 -6.39
CA VAL A 26 -8.26 1.37 -5.69
C VAL A 26 -8.28 0.56 -4.40
N SER A 27 -7.67 -0.63 -4.46
CA SER A 27 -7.53 -1.46 -3.28
C SER A 27 -6.73 -0.64 -2.27
N ALA A 28 -7.33 -0.37 -1.11
CA ALA A 28 -6.65 0.25 0.03
C ALA A 28 -5.39 -0.53 0.45
N ASP A 29 -5.23 -1.76 -0.06
CA ASP A 29 -4.14 -2.67 0.20
C ASP A 29 -3.08 -2.71 -0.93
N SER A 30 -3.03 -1.73 -1.83
CA SER A 30 -2.01 -1.67 -2.88
C SER A 30 -0.59 -1.75 -2.32
N TYR A 31 -0.33 -1.16 -1.14
CA TYR A 31 0.96 -1.28 -0.46
C TYR A 31 1.21 -2.68 0.11
N LYS A 32 0.16 -3.46 0.43
CA LYS A 32 0.32 -4.81 1.00
C LYS A 32 0.86 -5.79 -0.03
N SER A 33 0.53 -5.67 -1.32
CA SER A 33 1.12 -6.55 -2.34
C SER A 33 2.63 -6.31 -2.41
N GLU A 34 3.05 -5.05 -2.51
CA GLU A 34 4.45 -4.67 -2.65
C GLU A 34 5.31 -5.03 -1.43
N LEU A 35 4.78 -4.84 -0.22
CA LEU A 35 5.46 -5.22 1.03
C LEU A 35 5.50 -6.75 1.24
N LYS A 36 4.42 -7.47 0.93
CA LYS A 36 4.36 -8.93 1.11
C LYS A 36 5.29 -9.68 0.14
N HIS A 37 5.54 -9.15 -1.06
CA HIS A 37 6.45 -9.80 -2.00
C HIS A 37 7.90 -9.84 -1.51
N LYS A 38 8.31 -8.91 -0.64
CA LYS A 38 9.69 -8.86 -0.11
C LYS A 38 9.82 -9.41 1.31
N GLY A 39 8.73 -9.47 2.09
CA GLY A 39 8.76 -9.96 3.47
C GLY A 39 9.52 -9.05 4.45
N GLU A 40 9.91 -7.85 4.00
CA GLU A 40 10.70 -6.90 4.76
C GLU A 40 10.04 -5.51 4.78
N LEU A 41 10.13 -4.81 5.91
CA LEU A 41 9.76 -3.41 6.06
C LEU A 41 11.04 -2.58 6.24
N THR A 42 11.46 -1.90 5.19
CA THR A 42 12.64 -1.02 5.18
C THR A 42 12.28 0.38 5.65
N VAL A 43 12.94 0.88 6.70
CA VAL A 43 12.67 2.19 7.31
C VAL A 43 13.96 2.98 7.46
N GLY A 44 13.99 4.16 6.83
CA GLY A 44 15.06 5.16 6.99
C GLY A 44 14.78 6.04 8.21
N LEU A 45 15.77 6.18 9.09
CA LEU A 45 15.70 6.97 10.33
C LEU A 45 16.86 7.96 10.38
N GLU A 46 16.71 9.10 11.05
CA GLU A 46 17.77 10.12 11.13
C GLU A 46 19.01 9.60 11.93
N GLY A 47 18.78 8.85 13.01
CA GLY A 47 19.83 8.05 13.65
C GLY A 47 20.89 8.83 14.43
N THR A 48 20.68 10.12 14.68
CA THR A 48 21.53 11.01 15.50
C THR A 48 20.75 11.87 16.51
N TYR A 49 19.42 11.73 16.58
CA TYR A 49 18.54 12.54 17.42
C TYR A 49 17.92 11.71 18.55
N ALA A 50 18.61 11.69 19.69
CA ALA A 50 18.08 11.09 20.91
C ALA A 50 16.93 11.93 21.49
N PRO A 51 15.88 11.32 22.07
CA PRO A 51 15.69 9.88 22.29
C PRO A 51 14.94 9.15 21.14
N PHE A 52 14.75 9.78 19.99
CA PHE A 52 13.87 9.31 18.90
C PHE A 52 14.53 8.27 18.00
N SER A 53 15.64 8.61 17.35
CA SER A 53 16.46 7.66 16.61
C SER A 53 17.93 8.03 16.74
N TYR A 54 18.72 7.16 17.36
CA TYR A 54 20.15 7.39 17.59
C TYR A 54 20.92 6.07 17.62
N LYS A 55 22.25 6.14 17.53
CA LYS A 55 23.10 4.96 17.71
C LYS A 55 23.50 4.79 19.17
N ASP A 56 23.33 3.58 19.70
CA ASP A 56 23.86 3.20 21.01
C ASP A 56 25.39 3.07 21.01
N LYS A 57 25.95 2.69 22.17
CA LYS A 57 27.40 2.47 22.33
C LYS A 57 27.97 1.36 21.44
N HIS A 58 27.11 0.50 20.88
CA HIS A 58 27.46 -0.59 20.00
C HIS A 58 27.18 -0.26 18.53
N GLY A 59 26.77 0.97 18.23
CA GLY A 59 26.45 1.43 16.87
C GLY A 59 25.08 0.98 16.36
N LYS A 60 24.22 0.37 17.20
CA LYS A 60 22.86 -0.04 16.81
C LYS A 60 21.90 1.14 16.87
N LEU A 61 21.02 1.25 15.87
CA LEU A 61 19.90 2.18 15.91
C LEU A 61 18.94 1.77 17.04
N VAL A 62 18.68 2.71 17.93
CA VAL A 62 17.77 2.63 19.07
C VAL A 62 16.96 3.93 19.19
N GLY A 63 15.93 3.93 20.04
CA GLY A 63 15.09 5.10 20.30
C GLY A 63 13.61 4.85 20.00
N TYR A 64 12.78 5.86 20.24
CA TYR A 64 11.33 5.77 20.06
C TYR A 64 10.93 5.34 18.63
N ASP A 65 11.45 5.99 17.60
CA ASP A 65 11.09 5.71 16.20
C ASP A 65 11.49 4.29 15.79
N VAL A 66 12.61 3.81 16.34
CA VAL A 66 13.10 2.44 16.13
C VAL A 66 12.12 1.42 16.70
N GLU A 67 11.60 1.66 17.91
CA GLU A 67 10.64 0.75 18.54
C GLU A 67 9.27 0.80 17.86
N VAL A 68 8.83 1.98 17.40
CA VAL A 68 7.63 2.13 16.58
C VAL A 68 7.76 1.35 15.27
N ALA A 69 8.88 1.51 14.55
CA ALA A 69 9.12 0.79 13.29
C ALA A 69 9.10 -0.73 13.47
N LYS A 70 9.72 -1.24 14.54
CA LYS A 70 9.67 -2.67 14.89
C LYS A 70 8.24 -3.15 15.22
N ALA A 71 7.48 -2.35 15.97
CA ALA A 71 6.10 -2.70 16.32
C ALA A 71 5.19 -2.76 15.08
N VAL A 72 5.36 -1.80 14.15
CA VAL A 72 4.63 -1.80 12.87
C VAL A 72 5.02 -3.02 12.03
N ALA A 73 6.31 -3.30 11.87
CA ALA A 73 6.78 -4.49 11.14
C ALA A 73 6.16 -5.78 11.72
N LYS A 74 6.14 -5.92 13.05
CA LYS A 74 5.52 -7.05 13.74
C LYS A 74 4.00 -7.14 13.47
N LYS A 75 3.28 -6.02 13.46
CA LYS A 75 1.84 -6.00 13.15
C LYS A 75 1.54 -6.41 11.71
N LEU A 76 2.48 -6.19 10.81
CA LEU A 76 2.37 -6.52 9.39
C LEU A 76 2.95 -7.89 9.03
N ASP A 77 3.51 -8.62 10.00
CA ASP A 77 4.22 -9.88 9.80
C ASP A 77 5.41 -9.75 8.81
N LEU A 78 6.18 -8.67 8.97
CA LEU A 78 7.35 -8.34 8.16
C LEU A 78 8.61 -8.23 9.02
N LYS A 79 9.76 -8.51 8.40
CA LYS A 79 11.07 -8.31 9.04
C LYS A 79 11.50 -6.83 8.91
N PRO A 80 11.78 -6.12 10.02
CA PRO A 80 12.23 -4.74 9.94
C PRO A 80 13.69 -4.64 9.46
N VAL A 81 13.96 -3.71 8.54
CA VAL A 81 15.30 -3.32 8.08
C VAL A 81 15.48 -1.84 8.34
N LEU A 82 16.27 -1.51 9.37
CA LEU A 82 16.46 -0.13 9.83
C LEU A 82 17.83 0.40 9.40
N PHE A 83 17.87 1.59 8.83
CA PHE A 83 19.12 2.24 8.41
C PHE A 83 19.07 3.75 8.66
N LYS A 84 20.25 4.36 8.78
CA LYS A 84 20.36 5.82 8.89
C LYS A 84 20.15 6.45 7.52
N GLN A 85 19.19 7.35 7.40
CA GLN A 85 19.04 8.22 6.24
C GLN A 85 20.08 9.33 6.29
N VAL A 86 20.73 9.59 5.15
CA VAL A 86 21.82 10.58 5.01
C VAL A 86 21.29 12.00 5.16
#